data_AF-C5KLL7-F1
#
_entry.id   AF-C5KLL7-F1
#
_cell.length_a   1.000
_cell.length_b   1.000
_cell.length_c   1.000
_cell.angle_alpha   90.00
_cell.angle_beta   90.00
_cell.angle_gamma   90.00
#
_symmetry.space_group_name_H-M   'P 1'
#
loop_
_entity.id
_entity.type
_entity.pdbx_description
1 polymer ?
#
loop_
_entity_poly.entity_id
_entity_poly.type
_entity_poly.pdbx_seq_one_letter_code
_entity_poly.pdbx_strand_id
1 'polypeptide(L)'
;MWPNPSLEMARAEPFTPLGSSTAITTEASPLVKAQIGRNRARLDALWKLSSSHGISWDELDDHFVQWHAEYTHRTEQFKENVDKFRMDARDAALPYMAAQKLKFHVRRGGSWTDGLPPFAPKRIRRQGEKFLHRWRKRYIVAHFQSGNLTEYLKNKVTLHLIRREVSERCQGLEKAARLAARQEGKRSSR
;
A
#
# COMPACT_ATOMS: atom_id res chain seq x y z
N MET A 1 -16.42 12.71 -7.09
CA MET A 1 -17.40 11.87 -7.79
C MET A 1 -16.69 11.15 -8.92
N TRP A 2 -16.82 9.84 -8.95
CA TRP A 2 -16.42 8.96 -10.04
C TRP A 2 -17.69 8.62 -10.84
N PRO A 3 -17.66 8.53 -12.19
CA PRO A 3 -16.52 8.60 -13.09
C PRO A 3 -16.18 10.03 -13.55
N ASN A 4 -14.96 10.21 -14.10
CA ASN A 4 -14.51 11.47 -14.70
C ASN A 4 -15.21 11.63 -16.09
N PRO A 5 -16.03 12.67 -16.30
CA PRO A 5 -16.78 12.86 -17.55
C PRO A 5 -15.87 12.99 -18.78
N SER A 6 -14.65 13.51 -18.62
CA SER A 6 -13.66 13.57 -19.71
C SER A 6 -13.19 12.18 -20.16
N LEU A 7 -13.18 11.20 -19.25
CA LEU A 7 -12.81 9.81 -19.50
C LEU A 7 -13.92 9.04 -20.22
N GLU A 8 -15.18 9.30 -19.89
CA GLU A 8 -16.33 8.74 -20.62
C GLU A 8 -16.39 9.27 -22.04
N MET A 9 -16.25 10.58 -22.23
CA MET A 9 -16.21 11.18 -23.57
C MET A 9 -15.05 10.63 -24.41
N ALA A 10 -13.87 10.51 -23.82
CA ALA A 10 -12.69 9.98 -24.51
C ALA A 10 -12.75 8.46 -24.74
N ARG A 11 -13.62 7.71 -24.06
CA ARG A 11 -13.88 6.27 -24.34
C ARG A 11 -15.00 6.07 -25.36
N ALA A 12 -15.99 6.97 -25.40
CA ALA A 12 -17.14 6.89 -26.29
C ALA A 12 -16.78 7.19 -27.75
N GLU A 13 -15.75 8.00 -28.01
CA GLU A 13 -15.32 8.26 -29.38
C GLU A 13 -14.57 7.04 -29.96
N PRO A 14 -14.99 6.45 -31.08
CA PRO A 14 -14.20 5.40 -31.74
C PRO A 14 -12.86 5.98 -32.24
N PHE A 15 -11.79 5.18 -32.23
CA PHE A 15 -10.62 5.53 -33.02
C PHE A 15 -11.04 5.54 -34.48
N THR A 16 -10.80 6.64 -35.18
CA THR A 16 -11.05 6.68 -36.62
C THR A 16 -10.06 5.71 -37.27
N PRO A 17 -10.54 4.62 -37.91
CA PRO A 17 -9.64 3.69 -38.56
C PRO A 17 -8.87 4.45 -39.65
N LEU A 18 -7.56 4.23 -39.70
CA LEU A 18 -6.80 4.55 -40.89
C LEU A 18 -7.44 3.72 -42.00
N GLY A 19 -8.08 4.37 -42.98
CA GLY A 19 -8.79 3.67 -44.04
C GLY A 19 -7.93 2.52 -44.56
N SER A 20 -8.53 1.34 -44.72
CA SER A 20 -7.89 0.12 -45.19
C SER A 20 -7.44 0.30 -46.65
N SER A 21 -6.43 1.13 -46.86
CA SER A 21 -5.78 1.26 -48.14
C SER A 21 -4.55 0.38 -48.08
N THR A 22 -4.65 -0.75 -48.76
CA THR A 22 -3.63 -1.74 -49.11
C THR A 22 -2.49 -1.14 -49.95
N ALA A 23 -2.17 0.14 -49.79
CA ALA A 23 -1.13 0.86 -50.50
C ALA A 23 -0.11 1.38 -49.49
N ILE A 24 0.86 0.52 -49.17
CA ILE A 24 2.13 0.91 -48.58
C ILE A 24 2.89 1.68 -49.67
N THR A 25 2.52 2.94 -49.88
CA THR A 25 3.20 3.81 -50.85
C THR A 25 3.72 5.05 -50.12
N THR A 26 4.95 4.87 -49.63
CA THR A 26 6.11 5.77 -49.39
C THR A 26 5.96 7.26 -49.00
N GLU A 27 4.80 7.91 -49.09
CA GLU A 27 4.61 9.30 -48.64
C GLU A 27 3.23 9.41 -48.00
N ALA A 28 3.13 9.14 -46.69
CA ALA A 28 1.87 9.27 -45.97
C ALA A 28 1.32 10.69 -46.16
N SER A 29 0.15 10.79 -46.81
CA SER A 29 -0.59 12.03 -47.05
C SER A 29 -0.62 12.89 -45.77
N PRO A 30 -0.47 14.22 -45.87
CA PRO A 30 -0.45 15.11 -44.70
C PRO A 30 -1.67 14.93 -43.81
N LEU A 31 -2.82 14.53 -44.37
CA LEU A 31 -4.04 14.18 -43.64
C LEU A 31 -3.85 12.94 -42.76
N VAL A 32 -3.19 11.90 -43.27
CA VAL A 32 -2.88 10.66 -42.53
C VAL A 32 -1.88 10.95 -41.41
N LYS A 33 -0.85 11.76 -41.66
CA LYS A 33 0.11 12.19 -40.63
C LYS A 33 -0.58 12.99 -39.51
N ALA A 34 -1.47 13.92 -39.86
CA ALA A 34 -2.25 14.69 -38.89
C ALA A 34 -3.18 13.78 -38.05
N GLN A 35 -3.78 12.77 -38.68
CA GLN A 35 -4.66 11.82 -38.00
C GLN A 35 -3.89 10.89 -37.05
N ILE A 36 -2.72 10.39 -37.46
CA ILE A 36 -1.81 9.64 -36.58
C ILE A 36 -1.36 10.51 -35.40
N GLY A 37 -1.04 11.79 -35.64
CA GLY A 37 -0.68 12.74 -34.59
C GLY A 37 -1.80 12.94 -33.56
N ARG A 38 -3.04 13.12 -34.01
CA ARG A 38 -4.22 13.21 -33.13
C ARG A 38 -4.45 11.92 -32.33
N ASN A 39 -4.34 10.76 -32.99
CA ASN A 39 -4.51 9.46 -32.32
C ASN A 39 -3.40 9.21 -31.28
N ARG A 40 -2.16 9.60 -31.55
CA ARG A 40 -1.04 9.54 -30.59
C ARG A 40 -1.24 10.48 -29.40
N ALA A 41 -1.61 11.74 -29.64
CA ALA A 41 -1.89 12.70 -28.57
C ALA A 41 -3.06 12.24 -27.68
N ARG A 42 -4.09 11.65 -28.30
CA ARG A 42 -5.23 11.08 -27.59
C ARG A 42 -4.85 9.84 -26.79
N LEU A 43 -4.05 8.93 -27.35
CA LEU A 43 -3.52 7.77 -26.63
C LEU A 43 -2.67 8.21 -25.43
N ASP A 44 -1.79 9.18 -25.59
CA ASP A 44 -0.94 9.71 -24.52
C ASP A 44 -1.78 10.37 -23.41
N ALA A 45 -2.80 11.15 -23.78
CA ALA A 45 -3.76 11.71 -22.83
C ALA A 45 -4.58 10.62 -22.10
N LEU A 46 -5.07 9.62 -22.85
CA LEU A 46 -5.77 8.47 -22.28
C LEU A 46 -4.86 7.65 -21.37
N TRP A 47 -3.58 7.50 -21.67
CA TRP A 47 -2.60 6.79 -20.85
C TRP A 47 -2.33 7.54 -19.55
N LYS A 48 -2.17 8.86 -19.63
CA LYS A 48 -2.05 9.78 -18.48
C LYS A 48 -3.32 9.84 -17.62
N LEU A 49 -4.48 9.54 -18.21
CA LEU A 49 -5.76 9.45 -17.50
C LEU A 49 -6.06 8.02 -17.02
N SER A 50 -5.50 6.99 -17.67
CA SER A 50 -5.64 5.58 -17.31
C SER A 50 -4.66 5.14 -16.24
N SER A 51 -3.61 5.93 -15.95
CA SER A 51 -3.03 6.03 -14.61
C SER A 51 -4.07 6.67 -13.68
N SER A 52 -5.18 5.97 -13.47
CA SER A 52 -6.39 6.45 -12.80
C SER A 52 -6.17 6.88 -11.36
N HIS A 53 -4.98 6.63 -10.81
CA HIS A 53 -4.61 6.95 -9.44
C HIS A 53 -3.42 7.93 -9.30
N GLY A 54 -2.91 8.46 -10.42
CA GLY A 54 -1.83 9.45 -10.42
C GLY A 54 -0.44 8.91 -10.09
N ILE A 55 -0.31 7.60 -9.81
CA ILE A 55 0.96 6.93 -9.54
C ILE A 55 1.50 6.30 -10.83
N SER A 56 2.79 6.46 -11.11
CA SER A 56 3.45 5.78 -12.23
C SER A 56 3.73 4.32 -11.89
N TRP A 57 3.96 3.50 -12.91
CA TRP A 57 4.42 2.12 -12.70
C TRP A 57 5.79 2.08 -12.02
N ASP A 58 6.69 3.00 -12.39
CA ASP A 58 8.02 3.10 -11.77
C ASP A 58 7.92 3.40 -10.26
N GLU A 59 6.99 4.28 -9.84
CA GLU A 59 6.78 4.60 -8.41
C GLU A 59 6.19 3.41 -7.64
N LEU A 60 5.36 2.59 -8.27
CA LEU A 60 4.87 1.34 -7.68
C LEU A 60 5.98 0.30 -7.54
N ASP A 61 6.86 0.19 -8.55
CA ASP A 61 8.02 -0.69 -8.52
C ASP A 61 9.00 -0.26 -7.43
N ASP A 62 9.27 1.03 -7.27
CA ASP A 62 10.07 1.57 -6.17
C ASP A 62 9.48 1.21 -4.80
N HIS A 63 8.16 1.33 -4.65
CA HIS A 63 7.47 0.92 -3.42
C HIS A 63 7.58 -0.59 -3.17
N PHE A 64 7.55 -1.42 -4.21
CA PHE A 64 7.78 -2.84 -4.10
C PHE A 64 9.22 -3.15 -3.66
N VAL A 65 10.22 -2.52 -4.28
CA VAL A 65 11.64 -2.70 -3.92
C VAL A 65 11.88 -2.31 -2.45
N GLN A 66 11.32 -1.17 -2.02
CA GLN A 66 11.39 -0.73 -0.62
C GLN A 66 10.76 -1.75 0.33
N TRP A 67 9.55 -2.24 0.01
CA TRP A 67 8.85 -3.23 0.81
C TRP A 67 9.65 -4.53 0.93
N HIS A 68 10.26 -4.98 -0.16
CA HIS A 68 11.10 -6.18 -0.17
C HIS A 68 12.42 -5.98 0.60
N ALA A 69 13.03 -4.81 0.49
CA ALA A 69 14.21 -4.45 1.27
C ALA A 69 13.91 -4.46 2.77
N GLU A 70 12.79 -3.87 3.20
CA GLU A 70 12.34 -3.91 4.60
C GLU A 70 12.07 -5.33 5.10
N TYR A 71 11.44 -6.17 4.28
CA TYR A 71 11.23 -7.60 4.59
C TYR A 71 12.56 -8.32 4.85
N THR A 72 13.52 -8.12 3.95
CA THR A 72 14.85 -8.74 4.03
C THR A 72 15.56 -8.26 5.29
N HIS A 73 15.60 -6.95 5.50
CA HIS A 73 16.22 -6.32 6.65
C HIS A 73 15.64 -6.82 7.99
N ARG A 74 14.31 -6.87 8.13
CA ARG A 74 13.67 -7.39 9.35
C ARG A 74 13.94 -8.87 9.56
N THR A 75 14.06 -9.63 8.48
CA THR A 75 14.40 -11.06 8.55
C THR A 75 15.83 -11.25 9.03
N GLU A 76 16.76 -10.43 8.57
CA GLU A 76 18.16 -10.42 9.01
C GLU A 76 18.29 -9.98 10.47
N GLN A 77 17.68 -8.86 10.85
CA GLN A 77 17.63 -8.41 12.25
C GLN A 77 17.07 -9.48 13.18
N PHE A 78 16.02 -10.20 12.74
CA PHE A 78 15.49 -11.29 13.54
C PHE A 78 16.51 -12.41 13.69
N LYS A 79 17.20 -12.81 12.60
CA LYS A 79 18.25 -13.85 12.59
C LYS A 79 19.41 -13.49 13.53
N GLU A 80 19.92 -12.27 13.43
CA GLU A 80 21.03 -11.76 14.25
C GLU A 80 20.68 -11.77 15.74
N ASN A 81 19.41 -11.48 16.07
CA ASN A 81 18.93 -11.41 17.44
C ASN A 81 18.17 -12.67 17.90
N VAL A 82 18.27 -13.80 17.17
CA VAL A 82 17.51 -15.02 17.49
C VAL A 82 17.75 -15.49 18.92
N ASP A 83 19.00 -15.43 19.40
CA ASP A 83 19.33 -15.92 20.73
C ASP A 83 18.73 -15.05 21.83
N LYS A 84 18.74 -13.72 21.64
CA LYS A 84 18.04 -12.79 22.52
C LYS A 84 16.54 -13.08 22.55
N PHE A 85 15.90 -13.19 21.38
CA PHE A 85 14.48 -13.53 21.31
C PHE A 85 14.16 -14.90 21.90
N ARG A 86 15.08 -15.87 21.79
CA ARG A 86 14.93 -17.20 22.39
C ARG A 86 14.97 -17.12 23.91
N MET A 87 15.86 -16.31 24.47
CA MET A 87 15.92 -16.05 25.92
C MET A 87 14.65 -15.36 26.41
N ASP A 88 14.26 -14.25 25.78
CA ASP A 88 13.03 -13.52 26.12
C ASP A 88 11.79 -14.41 26.02
N ALA A 89 11.71 -15.27 25.00
CA ALA A 89 10.60 -16.21 24.82
C ALA A 89 10.58 -17.31 25.91
N ARG A 90 11.75 -17.73 26.38
CA ARG A 90 11.87 -18.68 27.49
C ARG A 90 11.43 -18.04 28.80
N ASP A 91 11.85 -16.81 29.04
CA ASP A 91 11.51 -16.06 30.26
C ASP A 91 10.01 -15.73 30.31
N ALA A 92 9.40 -15.44 29.15
CA ALA A 92 7.94 -15.29 29.03
C ALA A 92 7.18 -16.62 29.18
N ALA A 93 7.78 -17.76 28.84
CA ALA A 93 7.11 -19.05 28.90
C ALA A 93 6.82 -19.51 30.33
N LEU A 94 7.72 -19.23 31.28
CA LEU A 94 7.57 -19.65 32.67
C LEU A 94 6.32 -19.08 33.37
N PRO A 95 6.10 -17.74 33.44
CA PRO A 95 4.91 -17.17 34.07
C PRO A 95 3.64 -17.56 33.33
N TYR A 96 3.68 -17.69 31.99
CA TYR A 96 2.55 -18.17 31.21
C TYR A 96 2.13 -19.59 31.61
N MET A 97 3.10 -20.51 31.69
CA MET A 97 2.81 -21.89 32.07
C MET A 97 2.35 -22.00 33.53
N ALA A 98 2.95 -21.23 34.43
CA ALA A 98 2.55 -21.16 35.84
C ALA A 98 1.09 -20.71 35.97
N ALA A 99 0.71 -19.63 35.28
CA ALA A 99 -0.66 -19.15 35.25
C ALA A 99 -1.64 -20.19 34.67
N GLN A 100 -1.26 -20.92 33.61
CA GLN A 100 -2.11 -22.00 33.06
C GLN A 100 -2.30 -23.16 34.03
N LYS A 101 -1.23 -23.59 34.70
CA LYS A 101 -1.29 -24.68 35.67
C LYS A 101 -2.12 -24.29 36.90
N LEU A 102 -1.98 -23.05 37.37
CA LEU A 102 -2.78 -22.51 38.47
C LEU A 102 -4.26 -22.44 38.12
N LYS A 103 -4.61 -21.92 36.93
CA LYS A 103 -5.99 -21.93 36.42
C LYS A 103 -6.58 -23.33 36.38
N PHE A 104 -5.80 -24.32 35.95
CA PHE A 104 -6.25 -25.70 35.89
C PHE A 104 -6.42 -26.34 37.27
N HIS A 105 -5.52 -26.03 38.20
CA HIS A 105 -5.60 -26.48 39.60
C HIS A 105 -6.86 -25.95 40.29
N VAL A 106 -7.12 -24.65 40.15
CA VAL A 106 -8.34 -24.01 40.70
C VAL A 106 -9.60 -24.63 40.11
N ARG A 107 -9.61 -24.92 38.80
CA ARG A 107 -10.75 -25.58 38.14
C ARG A 107 -11.02 -27.00 38.69
N ARG A 108 -10.05 -27.65 39.32
CA ARG A 108 -10.17 -28.96 39.96
C ARG A 108 -10.48 -28.89 41.47
N GLY A 109 -10.78 -27.69 41.99
CA GLY A 109 -11.09 -27.48 43.40
C GLY A 109 -9.88 -27.06 44.26
N GLY A 110 -8.73 -26.76 43.65
CA GLY A 110 -7.57 -26.21 44.36
C GLY A 110 -7.69 -24.71 44.67
N SER A 111 -6.81 -24.19 45.52
CA SER A 111 -6.73 -22.76 45.84
C SER A 111 -5.74 -22.02 44.91
N TRP A 112 -5.93 -20.70 44.76
CA TRP A 112 -4.99 -19.81 44.07
C TRP A 112 -3.66 -19.64 44.81
N THR A 113 -3.66 -19.94 46.12
CA THR A 113 -2.49 -19.77 47.01
C THR A 113 -1.65 -21.03 47.13
N ASP A 114 -2.06 -22.14 46.50
CA ASP A 114 -1.37 -23.41 46.63
C ASP A 114 -0.01 -23.36 45.91
N GLY A 115 1.04 -23.79 46.62
CA GLY A 115 2.38 -23.90 46.06
C GLY A 115 2.44 -25.03 45.03
N LEU A 116 2.47 -24.68 43.75
CA LEU A 116 2.57 -25.66 42.66
C LEU A 116 4.02 -26.05 42.39
N PRO A 117 4.31 -27.33 42.09
CA PRO A 117 5.68 -27.75 41.82
C PRO A 117 6.21 -27.10 40.54
N PRO A 118 7.54 -26.85 40.45
CA PRO A 118 8.15 -26.20 39.30
C PRO A 118 8.03 -27.04 38.03
N PHE A 119 8.14 -26.39 36.87
CA PHE A 119 8.14 -27.09 35.58
C PHE A 119 9.52 -27.66 35.25
N ALA A 120 9.54 -28.84 34.64
CA ALA A 120 10.77 -29.39 34.07
C ALA A 120 11.35 -28.45 33.00
N PRO A 121 12.68 -28.21 32.97
CA PRO A 121 13.33 -27.29 32.02
C PRO A 121 12.99 -27.58 30.54
N LYS A 122 12.86 -28.87 30.18
CA LYS A 122 12.49 -29.31 28.81
C LYS A 122 11.11 -28.80 28.37
N ARG A 123 10.15 -28.69 29.29
CA ARG A 123 8.80 -28.17 28.99
C ARG A 123 8.83 -26.67 28.75
N ILE A 124 9.57 -25.93 29.58
CA ILE A 124 9.76 -24.49 29.43
C ILE A 124 10.42 -24.19 28.07
N ARG A 125 11.48 -24.93 27.71
CA ARG A 125 12.16 -24.79 26.42
C ARG A 125 11.20 -24.98 25.24
N ARG A 126 10.41 -26.07 25.23
CA ARG A 126 9.40 -26.33 24.18
C ARG A 126 8.37 -25.23 24.07
N GLN A 127 7.94 -24.66 25.20
CA GLN A 127 6.98 -23.57 25.19
C GLN A 127 7.61 -22.26 24.69
N GLY A 128 8.86 -21.98 25.09
CA GLY A 128 9.64 -20.86 24.57
C GLY A 128 9.85 -20.95 23.06
N GLU A 129 10.15 -22.13 22.51
CA GLU A 129 10.24 -22.35 21.06
C GLU A 129 8.91 -22.03 20.33
N LYS A 130 7.76 -22.39 20.92
CA LYS A 130 6.43 -22.02 20.38
C LYS A 130 6.21 -20.51 20.41
N PHE A 131 6.64 -19.83 21.46
CA PHE A 131 6.56 -18.37 21.56
C PHE A 131 7.47 -17.71 20.53
N LEU A 132 8.72 -18.13 20.41
CA LEU A 132 9.65 -17.66 19.40
C LEU A 132 9.07 -17.81 17.99
N HIS A 133 8.48 -18.97 17.67
CA HIS A 133 7.82 -19.19 16.38
C HIS A 133 6.65 -18.22 16.16
N ARG A 134 5.79 -18.02 17.17
CA ARG A 134 4.67 -17.07 17.10
C ARG A 134 5.15 -15.63 16.96
N TRP A 135 6.22 -15.27 17.66
CA TRP A 135 6.83 -13.94 17.60
C TRP A 135 7.45 -13.70 16.23
N ARG A 136 8.20 -14.65 15.68
CA ARG A 136 8.69 -14.59 14.30
C ARG A 136 7.54 -14.39 13.31
N LYS A 137 6.45 -15.14 13.48
CA LYS A 137 5.25 -15.03 12.64
C LYS A 137 4.63 -13.63 12.74
N ARG A 138 4.59 -13.01 13.93
CA ARG A 138 4.06 -11.65 14.10
C ARG A 138 5.03 -10.57 13.60
N TYR A 139 6.31 -10.72 13.87
CA TYR A 139 7.35 -9.73 13.57
C TYR A 139 7.61 -9.62 12.06
N ILE A 140 7.63 -10.76 11.37
CA ILE A 140 7.94 -10.85 9.94
C ILE A 140 6.65 -11.17 9.17
N VAL A 141 6.08 -12.34 9.39
CA VAL A 141 5.06 -12.89 8.47
C VAL A 141 3.77 -12.06 8.47
N ALA A 142 3.34 -11.51 9.61
CA ALA A 142 2.11 -10.73 9.69
C ALA A 142 2.15 -9.43 8.87
N HIS A 143 3.33 -8.92 8.53
CA HIS A 143 3.48 -7.70 7.73
C HIS A 143 3.82 -8.00 6.26
N PHE A 144 4.45 -9.14 5.96
CA PHE A 144 5.01 -9.42 4.64
C PHE A 144 4.38 -10.65 3.93
N GLN A 145 3.14 -11.03 4.25
CA GLN A 145 2.43 -12.08 3.52
C GLN A 145 2.01 -11.64 2.11
N SER A 146 1.75 -12.61 1.22
CA SER A 146 1.38 -12.36 -0.19
C SER A 146 0.11 -11.52 -0.37
N GLY A 147 -0.79 -11.46 0.63
CA GLY A 147 -1.94 -10.54 0.62
C GLY A 147 -1.59 -9.10 1.05
N ASN A 148 -0.55 -8.94 1.87
CA ASN A 148 -0.19 -7.66 2.45
C ASN A 148 0.57 -6.76 1.49
N LEU A 149 1.28 -7.33 0.50
CA LEU A 149 1.90 -6.51 -0.55
C LEU A 149 0.83 -5.74 -1.32
N THR A 150 -0.24 -6.44 -1.73
CA THR A 150 -1.37 -5.83 -2.42
C THR A 150 -2.02 -4.75 -1.56
N GLU A 151 -2.24 -5.01 -0.27
CA GLU A 151 -2.78 -4.02 0.67
C GLU A 151 -1.84 -2.81 0.85
N TYR A 152 -0.54 -3.06 0.98
CA TYR A 152 0.49 -2.04 1.09
C TYR A 152 0.51 -1.13 -0.14
N LEU A 153 0.55 -1.71 -1.34
CA LEU A 153 0.52 -0.95 -2.59
C LEU A 153 -0.79 -0.18 -2.74
N LYS A 154 -1.94 -0.80 -2.43
CA LYS A 154 -3.24 -0.11 -2.39
C LYS A 154 -3.24 1.08 -1.43
N ASN A 155 -2.61 0.95 -0.27
CA ASN A 155 -2.49 2.03 0.71
C ASN A 155 -1.61 3.16 0.17
N LYS A 156 -0.49 2.86 -0.51
CA LYS A 156 0.35 3.88 -1.16
C LYS A 156 -0.41 4.63 -2.25
N VAL A 157 -1.12 3.90 -3.10
CA VAL A 157 -1.96 4.47 -4.15
C VAL A 157 -3.06 5.37 -3.57
N THR A 158 -3.76 4.89 -2.53
CA THR A 158 -4.79 5.65 -1.83
C THR A 158 -4.22 6.93 -1.18
N LEU A 159 -3.06 6.84 -0.55
CA LEU A 159 -2.38 8.01 0.02
C LEU A 159 -1.97 9.01 -1.06
N HIS A 160 -1.47 8.54 -2.20
CA HIS A 160 -1.12 9.39 -3.33
C HIS A 160 -2.36 10.14 -3.86
N LEU A 161 -3.48 9.42 -4.02
CA LEU A 161 -4.77 9.99 -4.40
C LEU A 161 -5.26 11.07 -3.44
N ILE A 162 -5.23 10.79 -2.13
CA ILE A 162 -5.65 11.75 -1.10
C ILE A 162 -4.78 13.01 -1.15
N ARG A 163 -3.44 12.85 -1.24
CA ARG A 163 -2.51 13.98 -1.34
C ARG A 163 -2.78 14.85 -2.56
N ARG A 164 -3.06 14.22 -3.69
CA ARG A 164 -3.43 14.91 -4.93
C ARG A 164 -4.72 15.69 -4.75
N GLU A 165 -5.77 15.04 -4.23
CA GLU A 165 -7.08 15.69 -4.02
C GLU A 165 -6.96 16.90 -3.08
N VAL A 166 -6.20 16.76 -1.99
CA VAL A 166 -5.92 17.88 -1.07
C VAL A 166 -5.21 19.02 -1.80
N SER A 167 -4.19 18.70 -2.60
CA SER A 167 -3.43 19.71 -3.36
C SER A 167 -4.30 20.45 -4.38
N GLU A 168 -5.14 19.72 -5.12
CA GLU A 168 -6.07 20.30 -6.09
C GLU A 168 -7.12 21.20 -5.42
N ARG A 169 -7.64 20.80 -4.25
CA ARG A 169 -8.57 21.62 -3.45
C ARG A 169 -7.89 22.91 -2.97
N CYS A 170 -6.68 22.83 -2.42
CA CYS A 170 -5.92 24.01 -1.99
C CYS A 170 -5.67 24.98 -3.15
N GLN A 171 -5.22 24.48 -4.30
CA GLN A 171 -5.00 25.32 -5.50
C GLN A 171 -6.31 25.92 -6.04
N GLY A 172 -7.42 25.18 -5.98
CA GLY A 172 -8.74 25.68 -6.37
C GLY A 172 -9.19 26.85 -5.50
N LEU A 173 -9.00 26.74 -4.19
CA LEU A 173 -9.31 27.81 -3.22
C LEU A 173 -8.45 29.05 -3.47
N GLU A 174 -7.15 28.89 -3.72
CA GLU A 174 -6.27 30.01 -4.06
C GLU A 174 -6.69 30.74 -5.35
N LYS A 175 -7.07 29.99 -6.39
CA LYS A 175 -7.57 30.58 -7.64
C LYS A 175 -8.89 31.34 -7.41
N ALA A 176 -9.80 30.78 -6.63
CA ALA A 176 -11.06 31.45 -6.28
C ALA A 176 -10.82 32.75 -5.49
N ALA A 177 -9.93 32.72 -4.50
CA ALA A 177 -9.54 33.90 -3.73
C ALA A 177 -8.93 35.00 -4.61
N ARG A 178 -8.04 34.64 -5.55
CA ARG A 178 -7.47 35.59 -6.52
C ARG A 178 -8.52 36.21 -7.45
N LEU A 179 -9.53 35.44 -7.86
CA LEU A 179 -10.62 35.93 -8.69
C LEU A 179 -11.55 36.88 -7.90
N ALA A 180 -11.87 36.55 -6.65
CA ALA A 180 -12.66 37.40 -5.77
C ALA A 180 -11.98 38.77 -5.54
N ALA A 181 -10.68 38.77 -5.20
CA ALA A 181 -9.90 39.99 -5.02
C ALA A 181 -9.86 40.88 -6.28
N ARG A 182 -9.79 40.26 -7.48
CA ARG A 182 -9.86 40.99 -8.75
C ARG A 182 -11.22 41.64 -9.00
N GLN A 183 -12.32 41.07 -8.50
CA GLN A 183 -13.66 41.65 -8.65
C GLN A 183 -13.90 42.80 -7.69
N GLU A 184 -13.37 42.73 -6.45
CA GLU A 184 -13.47 43.81 -5.46
C GLU A 184 -12.68 45.06 -5.89
N GLY A 185 -11.46 44.91 -6.40
CA GLY A 185 -10.68 46.05 -6.91
C GLY A 185 -11.34 46.82 -8.06
N LYS A 186 -12.12 46.12 -8.91
CA LYS A 186 -12.90 46.74 -9.99
C LYS A 186 -14.13 47.51 -9.48
N ARG A 187 -14.68 47.14 -8.32
CA ARG A 187 -15.82 47.82 -7.71
C ARG A 187 -15.42 49.09 -6.97
N SER A 188 -14.23 49.13 -6.36
CA SER A 188 -13.73 50.31 -5.64
C SER A 188 -13.26 51.46 -6.54
N SER A 189 -13.17 51.25 -7.85
CA SER A 189 -12.69 52.24 -8.83
C SER A 189 -13.83 52.90 -9.65
N ARG A 190 -15.08 52.66 -9.25
CA ARG A 190 -16.29 53.31 -9.79
C ARG A 190 -16.95 54.13 -8.70
#